data_AF-A0A836WZV4-F1
#
_entry.id   AF-A0A836WZV4-F1
#
_cell.length_a   1.000
_cell.length_b   1.000
_cell.length_c   1.000
_cell.angle_alpha   90.00
_cell.angle_beta   90.00
_cell.angle_gamma   90.00
#
_symmetry.space_group_name_H-M   'P 1'
#
loop_
_entity.id
_entity.type
_entity.pdbx_description
1 polymer ?
#
loop_
_entity_poly.entity_id
_entity_poly.type
_entity_poly.pdbx_seq_one_letter_code
_entity_poly.pdbx_strand_id
1 'polypeptide(L)'
;MTKLNTIKNHYDKTHPVCALMVEEQDQNLKATFDASENRCRYHSKEAEDKQVPLLSQGMCPVAYLNLYPTLFALHLNQNESLLKVDPEGHQIRCPLGSKGVSFKVHKAKAKLSPVERGKNLLRKMANIVMPVEFFDKHTRIEAVDEGQGCPLGIKKGDSFYFNLDQTDQFCPAAFNSVYPLLGKGGNNFSVGCPDYQTGVKFSLQEGVSQSTLNEIANCDSYSSKIKIAHVYGDFEIPIERDYWYSLNEVIEACGIRCYASFHVAFPYLYTLYNGGQLGFQIRDRQAARIGCPNTSSLIKYIASKDNEGRYKYSSQNTHSDCPRKIENGEEIIIDKFEKSLPFYYGLYDLYASLKKIESLGDLQDIQVETSITSLKEDTGLVWSVMRSSGAMES
;
A
#
# COMPACT_ATOMS: atom_id res chain seq x y z
N MET A 1 21.26 15.11 -29.23
CA MET A 1 22.08 15.22 -28.00
C MET A 1 21.58 16.25 -26.99
N THR A 2 20.69 17.18 -27.35
CA THR A 2 20.21 18.26 -26.45
C THR A 2 19.06 17.87 -25.51
N LYS A 3 18.19 16.91 -25.89
CA LYS A 3 17.09 16.41 -25.01
C LYS A 3 17.60 15.55 -23.83
N LEU A 4 18.62 14.72 -24.04
CA LEU A 4 19.21 13.86 -23.00
C LEU A 4 19.95 14.67 -21.91
N ASN A 5 20.61 15.78 -22.27
CA ASN A 5 21.27 16.65 -21.28
C ASN A 5 20.28 17.50 -20.48
N THR A 6 19.09 17.78 -21.02
CA THR A 6 18.03 18.49 -20.29
C THR A 6 17.34 17.57 -19.27
N ILE A 7 17.23 16.27 -19.60
CA ILE A 7 16.73 15.24 -18.69
C ILE A 7 17.72 15.02 -17.54
N LYS A 8 19.03 14.89 -17.80
CA LYS A 8 20.04 14.74 -16.73
C LYS A 8 20.05 15.88 -15.71
N ASN A 9 19.97 17.14 -16.17
CA ASN A 9 19.99 18.29 -15.26
C ASN A 9 18.71 18.46 -14.42
N HIS A 10 17.59 17.84 -14.81
CA HIS A 10 16.35 17.87 -14.03
C HIS A 10 16.31 16.79 -12.95
N TYR A 11 17.01 15.67 -13.16
CA TYR A 11 17.06 14.51 -12.27
C TYR A 11 18.00 14.70 -11.06
N ASP A 12 19.01 15.58 -11.16
CA ASP A 12 19.99 15.85 -10.08
C ASP A 12 19.40 16.51 -8.82
N LYS A 13 18.11 16.91 -8.83
CA LYS A 13 17.40 17.48 -7.67
C LYS A 13 16.14 16.71 -7.28
N THR A 14 15.79 15.66 -7.99
CA THR A 14 14.57 14.89 -7.74
C THR A 14 14.85 13.67 -6.89
N HIS A 15 13.95 13.38 -5.96
CA HIS A 15 14.01 12.17 -5.15
C HIS A 15 14.13 10.92 -6.05
N PRO A 16 15.03 9.95 -5.76
CA PRO A 16 15.32 8.83 -6.67
C PRO A 16 14.10 7.97 -7.01
N VAL A 17 13.17 7.80 -6.05
CA VAL A 17 11.89 7.13 -6.31
C VAL A 17 10.99 7.93 -7.28
N CYS A 18 10.98 9.27 -7.22
CA CYS A 18 10.21 10.08 -8.17
C CYS A 18 10.77 9.95 -9.59
N ALA A 19 12.10 9.91 -9.73
CA ALA A 19 12.78 9.67 -11.01
C ALA A 19 12.34 8.33 -11.64
N LEU A 20 12.31 7.25 -10.85
CA LEU A 20 11.83 5.95 -11.31
C LEU A 20 10.38 6.01 -11.79
N MET A 21 9.51 6.74 -11.09
CA MET A 21 8.11 6.84 -11.49
C MET A 21 7.89 7.57 -12.81
N VAL A 22 8.70 8.61 -13.06
CA VAL A 22 8.68 9.30 -14.36
C VAL A 22 9.08 8.32 -15.46
N GLU A 23 10.10 7.49 -15.23
CA GLU A 23 10.48 6.43 -16.17
C GLU A 23 9.35 5.41 -16.38
N GLU A 24 8.69 4.93 -15.30
CA GLU A 24 7.54 4.02 -15.38
C GLU A 24 6.36 4.62 -16.17
N GLN A 25 6.11 5.93 -16.01
CA GLN A 25 5.08 6.67 -16.75
C GLN A 25 5.45 6.82 -18.22
N ASP A 26 6.68 7.23 -18.53
CA ASP A 26 7.19 7.42 -19.89
C ASP A 26 7.18 6.10 -20.68
N GLN A 27 7.45 4.98 -20.02
CA GLN A 27 7.39 3.63 -20.60
C GLN A 27 5.96 3.10 -20.74
N ASN A 28 4.96 3.78 -20.18
CA ASN A 28 3.56 3.33 -20.15
C ASN A 28 3.43 1.88 -19.67
N LEU A 29 4.14 1.54 -18.58
CA LEU A 29 4.18 0.17 -18.07
C LEU A 29 2.78 -0.32 -17.68
N LYS A 30 2.51 -1.58 -18.05
CA LYS A 30 1.29 -2.29 -17.71
C LYS A 30 1.62 -3.62 -17.06
N ALA A 31 0.76 -4.05 -16.15
CA ALA A 31 0.81 -5.39 -15.61
C ALA A 31 -0.20 -6.27 -16.32
N THR A 32 0.23 -7.47 -16.70
CA THR A 32 -0.63 -8.56 -17.17
C THR A 32 -1.26 -9.23 -15.96
N PHE A 33 -2.58 -9.43 -16.05
CA PHE A 33 -3.39 -10.08 -15.04
C PHE A 33 -3.72 -11.51 -15.49
N ASP A 34 -3.52 -12.47 -14.58
CA ASP A 34 -3.94 -13.86 -14.73
C ASP A 34 -4.90 -14.22 -13.58
N ALA A 35 -6.13 -14.62 -13.95
CA ALA A 35 -7.15 -15.14 -13.06
C ALA A 35 -7.51 -16.59 -13.39
N SER A 36 -6.60 -17.49 -13.05
CA SER A 36 -6.84 -18.93 -13.13
C SER A 36 -8.05 -19.41 -12.29
N GLU A 37 -8.44 -18.67 -11.24
CA GLU A 37 -9.61 -18.97 -10.42
C GLU A 37 -10.68 -17.86 -10.55
N ASN A 38 -11.84 -18.21 -11.11
CA ASN A 38 -13.02 -17.40 -11.48
C ASN A 38 -13.70 -16.55 -10.35
N ARG A 39 -12.94 -15.94 -9.43
CA ARG A 39 -13.44 -15.40 -8.16
C ARG A 39 -13.16 -13.92 -7.92
N CYS A 40 -12.42 -13.23 -8.78
CA CYS A 40 -12.21 -11.80 -8.61
C CYS A 40 -13.53 -11.02 -8.81
N ARG A 41 -13.92 -10.21 -7.82
CA ARG A 41 -15.10 -9.32 -7.93
C ARG A 41 -14.85 -8.13 -8.86
N TYR A 42 -13.59 -7.74 -9.04
CA TYR A 42 -13.20 -6.51 -9.72
C TYR A 42 -12.76 -6.72 -11.18
N HIS A 43 -12.45 -7.95 -11.58
CA HIS A 43 -11.99 -8.28 -12.93
C HIS A 43 -12.91 -9.34 -13.55
N SER A 44 -13.17 -9.23 -14.85
CA SER A 44 -14.09 -10.12 -15.55
C SER A 44 -13.59 -11.57 -15.57
N LYS A 45 -14.53 -12.52 -15.49
CA LYS A 45 -14.27 -13.97 -15.44
C LYS A 45 -13.52 -14.56 -16.64
N GLU A 46 -13.35 -13.79 -17.71
CA GLU A 46 -12.76 -14.23 -19.00
C GLU A 46 -11.50 -13.42 -19.36
N ALA A 47 -10.90 -12.71 -18.40
CA ALA A 47 -9.75 -11.86 -18.65
C ALA A 47 -8.43 -12.62 -18.50
N GLU A 48 -8.14 -13.55 -19.42
CA GLU A 48 -6.76 -13.98 -19.65
C GLU A 48 -6.00 -12.85 -20.38
N ASP A 49 -4.75 -12.62 -19.99
CA ASP A 49 -3.84 -11.63 -20.60
C ASP A 49 -4.32 -10.16 -20.61
N LYS A 50 -5.28 -9.80 -19.74
CA LYS A 50 -5.72 -8.40 -19.65
C LYS A 50 -4.60 -7.56 -19.03
N GLN A 51 -4.24 -6.48 -19.72
CA GLN A 51 -3.28 -5.52 -19.22
C GLN A 51 -3.97 -4.40 -18.44
N VAL A 52 -3.43 -4.06 -17.28
CA VAL A 52 -3.83 -2.92 -16.46
C VAL A 52 -2.68 -1.92 -16.31
N PRO A 53 -2.92 -0.61 -16.45
CA PRO A 53 -1.87 0.39 -16.29
C PRO A 53 -1.37 0.42 -14.83
N LEU A 54 -0.06 0.63 -14.64
CA LEU A 54 0.50 0.84 -13.31
C LEU A 54 0.06 2.18 -12.70
N LEU A 55 -0.25 3.19 -13.51
CA LEU A 55 -0.72 4.49 -13.02
C LEU A 55 -2.24 4.60 -13.20
N SER A 56 -2.98 4.49 -12.10
CA SER A 56 -4.44 4.68 -12.09
C SER A 56 -4.78 6.18 -12.13
N GLN A 57 -5.59 6.60 -13.10
CA GLN A 57 -6.02 8.00 -13.29
C GLN A 57 -4.88 9.03 -13.40
N GLY A 58 -3.68 8.62 -13.79
CA GLY A 58 -2.50 9.50 -13.80
C GLY A 58 -1.99 9.88 -12.40
N MET A 59 -2.48 9.25 -11.34
CA MET A 59 -2.01 9.49 -9.99
C MET A 59 -0.63 8.86 -9.76
N CYS A 60 0.23 9.57 -9.04
CA CYS A 60 1.50 9.04 -8.54
C CYS A 60 1.25 7.81 -7.64
N PRO A 61 1.85 6.64 -7.95
CA PRO A 61 1.64 5.42 -7.15
C PRO A 61 1.98 5.57 -5.66
N VAL A 62 3.09 6.21 -5.32
CA VAL A 62 3.55 6.35 -3.92
C VAL A 62 2.66 7.33 -3.17
N ALA A 63 2.21 8.40 -3.83
CA ALA A 63 1.20 9.27 -3.26
C ALA A 63 -0.09 8.48 -2.98
N TYR A 64 -0.57 7.70 -3.96
CA TYR A 64 -1.77 6.88 -3.79
C TYR A 64 -1.63 5.89 -2.62
N LEU A 65 -0.49 5.20 -2.52
CA LEU A 65 -0.22 4.26 -1.43
C LEU A 65 -0.21 4.94 -0.06
N ASN A 66 0.35 6.14 0.05
CA ASN A 66 0.34 6.92 1.29
C ASN A 66 -1.10 7.32 1.72
N LEU A 67 -1.93 7.68 0.74
CA LEU A 67 -3.34 8.01 0.97
C LEU A 67 -4.19 6.77 1.29
N TYR A 68 -3.78 5.58 0.83
CA TYR A 68 -4.61 4.38 0.82
C TYR A 68 -5.26 4.01 2.16
N PRO A 69 -4.55 3.95 3.31
CA PRO A 69 -5.20 3.60 4.58
C PRO A 69 -6.32 4.59 4.95
N THR A 70 -6.10 5.89 4.72
CA THR A 70 -7.12 6.92 4.97
C THR A 70 -8.29 6.81 4.01
N LEU A 71 -8.02 6.59 2.72
CA LEU A 71 -9.06 6.36 1.70
C LEU A 71 -9.94 5.17 2.08
N PHE A 72 -9.30 4.08 2.50
CA PHE A 72 -9.96 2.84 2.88
C PHE A 72 -10.78 3.00 4.17
N ALA A 73 -10.24 3.67 5.19
CA ALA A 73 -10.96 3.97 6.42
C ALA A 73 -12.20 4.85 6.18
N LEU A 74 -12.07 5.90 5.35
CA LEU A 74 -13.20 6.74 4.97
C LEU A 74 -14.24 5.94 4.18
N HIS A 75 -13.78 5.07 3.28
CA HIS A 75 -14.67 4.26 2.46
C HIS A 75 -15.50 3.26 3.28
N LEU A 76 -14.86 2.57 4.22
CA LEU A 76 -15.47 1.50 5.02
C LEU A 76 -16.11 1.97 6.33
N ASN A 77 -15.97 3.24 6.67
CA ASN A 77 -16.67 3.81 7.80
C ASN A 77 -18.11 4.20 7.42
N GLN A 78 -19.05 3.48 8.05
CA GLN A 78 -20.50 3.68 7.93
C GLN A 78 -21.09 4.48 9.10
N ASN A 79 -20.32 4.68 10.17
CA ASN A 79 -20.72 5.46 11.35
C ASN A 79 -19.75 6.63 11.56
N GLU A 80 -20.12 7.80 11.04
CA GLU A 80 -19.29 9.01 11.08
C GLU A 80 -18.97 9.47 12.52
N SER A 81 -19.80 9.13 13.51
CA SER A 81 -19.52 9.49 14.92
C SER A 81 -18.30 8.79 15.52
N LEU A 82 -17.86 7.68 14.91
CA LEU A 82 -16.69 6.92 15.35
C LEU A 82 -15.44 7.23 14.52
N LEU A 83 -15.58 8.06 13.49
CA LEU A 83 -14.51 8.39 12.57
C LEU A 83 -13.54 9.35 13.27
N LYS A 84 -12.26 8.98 13.32
CA LYS A 84 -11.21 9.80 13.94
C LYS A 84 -10.51 10.72 12.93
N VAL A 85 -10.73 10.51 11.64
CA VAL A 85 -10.29 11.40 10.55
C VAL A 85 -11.42 12.35 10.14
N ASP A 86 -11.10 13.58 9.74
CA ASP A 86 -12.10 14.53 9.25
C ASP A 86 -12.69 14.07 7.90
N PRO A 87 -13.99 13.71 7.83
CA PRO A 87 -14.63 13.28 6.59
C PRO A 87 -14.79 14.42 5.56
N GLU A 88 -14.77 15.69 6.00
CA GLU A 88 -14.92 16.87 5.15
C GLU A 88 -13.58 17.33 4.55
N GLY A 89 -12.45 16.84 5.10
CA GLY A 89 -11.14 17.17 4.57
C GLY A 89 -9.95 16.84 5.46
N HIS A 90 -9.42 15.63 5.33
CA HIS A 90 -8.14 15.28 5.94
C HIS A 90 -6.97 15.57 4.98
N GLN A 91 -5.98 16.35 5.44
CA GLN A 91 -4.82 16.73 4.63
C GLN A 91 -3.66 15.76 4.81
N ILE A 92 -3.11 15.30 3.70
CA ILE A 92 -1.98 14.37 3.65
C ILE A 92 -0.95 14.89 2.65
N ARG A 93 0.33 14.87 3.04
CA ARG A 93 1.44 15.27 2.17
C ARG A 93 2.08 14.06 1.48
N CYS A 94 2.56 14.25 0.26
CA CYS A 94 3.39 13.28 -0.43
C CYS A 94 4.61 12.89 0.43
N PRO A 95 4.96 11.59 0.52
CA PRO A 95 6.04 11.18 1.42
C PRO A 95 7.45 11.40 0.87
N LEU A 96 7.58 11.72 -0.43
CA LEU A 96 8.87 11.86 -1.10
C LEU A 96 9.28 13.33 -1.10
N GLY A 97 10.01 13.73 -0.05
CA GLY A 97 10.57 15.07 0.13
C GLY A 97 9.74 16.04 0.98
N SER A 98 10.41 16.99 1.63
CA SER A 98 9.82 17.90 2.62
C SER A 98 8.87 18.98 2.05
N LYS A 99 8.73 19.07 0.72
CA LYS A 99 7.90 20.06 0.00
C LYS A 99 7.12 19.44 -1.17
N GLY A 100 6.65 18.20 -0.99
CA GLY A 100 5.82 17.51 -1.98
C GLY A 100 4.38 18.04 -2.04
N VAL A 101 3.60 17.49 -2.98
CA VAL A 101 2.17 17.81 -3.18
C VAL A 101 1.38 17.50 -1.91
N SER A 102 0.46 18.39 -1.55
CA SER A 102 -0.52 18.14 -0.47
C SER A 102 -1.87 17.77 -1.06
N PHE A 103 -2.48 16.72 -0.52
CA PHE A 103 -3.76 16.20 -0.93
C PHE A 103 -4.79 16.40 0.18
N LYS A 104 -6.00 16.82 -0.20
CA LYS A 104 -7.19 16.75 0.63
C LYS A 104 -7.97 15.50 0.27
N VAL A 105 -8.18 14.63 1.25
CA VAL A 105 -9.05 13.46 1.11
C VAL A 105 -10.36 13.71 1.83
N HIS A 106 -11.48 13.46 1.16
CA HIS A 106 -12.81 13.71 1.73
C HIS A 106 -13.87 12.78 1.13
N LYS A 107 -15.00 12.64 1.84
CA LYS A 107 -16.18 11.96 1.30
C LYS A 107 -16.99 12.94 0.44
N ALA A 108 -17.50 12.46 -0.68
CA ALA A 108 -18.46 13.17 -1.51
C ALA A 108 -19.74 12.33 -1.65
N LYS A 109 -20.91 12.97 -1.60
CA LYS A 109 -22.19 12.27 -1.79
C LYS A 109 -22.28 11.70 -3.20
N ALA A 110 -22.56 10.41 -3.32
CA ALA A 110 -22.79 9.77 -4.61
C ALA A 110 -24.14 10.21 -5.20
N LYS A 111 -24.16 10.57 -6.49
CA LYS A 111 -25.42 10.82 -7.21
C LYS A 111 -26.02 9.47 -7.63
N LEU A 112 -26.80 8.89 -6.73
CA LEU A 112 -27.44 7.59 -6.97
C LEU A 112 -28.74 7.72 -7.76
N SER A 113 -28.90 6.90 -8.78
CA SER A 113 -30.15 6.65 -9.49
C SER A 113 -31.21 6.01 -8.57
N PRO A 114 -32.50 6.05 -8.91
CA PRO A 114 -33.56 5.42 -8.10
C PRO A 114 -33.32 3.92 -7.84
N VAL A 115 -32.81 3.19 -8.84
CA VAL A 115 -32.48 1.76 -8.71
C VAL A 115 -31.34 1.53 -7.72
N GLU A 116 -30.28 2.34 -7.80
CA GLU A 116 -29.14 2.24 -6.88
C GLU A 116 -29.52 2.63 -5.46
N ARG A 117 -30.41 3.61 -5.28
CA ARG A 117 -30.98 3.95 -3.97
C ARG A 117 -31.73 2.75 -3.37
N GLY A 118 -32.55 2.06 -4.16
CA GLY A 118 -33.25 0.85 -3.73
C GLY A 118 -32.28 -0.28 -3.32
N LYS A 119 -31.26 -0.54 -4.15
CA LYS A 119 -30.19 -1.52 -3.83
C LYS A 119 -29.45 -1.16 -2.54
N ASN A 120 -29.10 0.10 -2.35
CA ASN A 120 -28.42 0.56 -1.14
C ASN A 120 -29.31 0.48 0.10
N LEU A 121 -30.63 0.69 -0.02
CA LEU A 121 -31.56 0.49 1.10
C LEU A 121 -31.59 -0.98 1.55
N LEU A 122 -31.68 -1.92 0.60
CA LEU A 122 -31.62 -3.35 0.89
C LEU A 122 -30.30 -3.74 1.54
N ARG A 123 -29.18 -3.20 1.05
CA ARG A 123 -27.86 -3.42 1.67
C ARG A 123 -27.78 -2.84 3.08
N LYS A 124 -28.35 -1.65 3.33
CA LYS A 124 -28.42 -1.07 4.69
C LYS A 124 -29.20 -1.95 5.66
N MET A 125 -30.32 -2.52 5.22
CA MET A 125 -31.10 -3.48 6.01
C MET A 125 -30.33 -4.77 6.25
N ALA A 126 -29.73 -5.35 5.20
CA ALA A 126 -28.87 -6.54 5.33
C ALA A 126 -27.69 -6.28 6.28
N ASN A 127 -27.14 -5.06 6.24
CA ASN A 127 -26.07 -4.60 7.11
C ASN A 127 -26.45 -4.55 8.60
N ILE A 128 -27.69 -4.79 9.01
CA ILE A 128 -28.03 -5.00 10.42
C ILE A 128 -27.60 -6.40 10.86
N VAL A 129 -27.80 -7.40 10.01
CA VAL A 129 -27.63 -8.82 10.35
C VAL A 129 -26.26 -9.35 9.93
N MET A 130 -25.75 -8.91 8.79
CA MET A 130 -24.47 -9.34 8.25
C MET A 130 -23.70 -8.13 7.70
N PRO A 131 -22.39 -8.03 7.87
CA PRO A 131 -21.63 -6.93 7.29
C PRO A 131 -21.78 -6.90 5.77
N VAL A 132 -22.28 -5.78 5.24
CA VAL A 132 -22.48 -5.57 3.80
C VAL A 132 -21.92 -4.20 3.42
N GLU A 133 -21.10 -4.21 2.37
CA GLU A 133 -20.64 -3.01 1.67
C GLU A 133 -21.82 -2.33 0.98
N PHE A 134 -22.00 -1.03 1.22
CA PHE A 134 -22.91 -0.21 0.41
C PHE A 134 -22.26 1.12 0.05
N PHE A 135 -22.51 1.54 -1.18
CA PHE A 135 -21.80 2.64 -1.83
C PHE A 135 -22.76 3.84 -1.94
N ASP A 136 -22.91 4.60 -0.85
CA ASP A 136 -23.68 5.86 -0.87
C ASP A 136 -22.81 7.11 -0.91
N LYS A 137 -21.49 6.92 -0.86
CA LYS A 137 -20.46 7.96 -0.87
C LYS A 137 -19.30 7.53 -1.77
N HIS A 138 -18.66 8.50 -2.39
CA HIS A 138 -17.37 8.33 -3.03
C HIS A 138 -16.29 8.94 -2.14
N THR A 139 -15.10 8.36 -2.13
CA THR A 139 -13.93 9.00 -1.54
C THR A 139 -13.16 9.71 -2.63
N ARG A 140 -12.96 11.02 -2.47
CA ARG A 140 -12.28 11.89 -3.43
C ARG A 140 -10.93 12.33 -2.88
N ILE A 141 -9.99 12.47 -3.80
CA ILE A 141 -8.66 13.02 -3.58
C ILE A 141 -8.57 14.31 -4.39
N GLU A 142 -8.12 15.38 -3.78
CA GLU A 142 -7.89 16.66 -4.45
C GLU A 142 -6.50 17.18 -4.10
N ALA A 143 -5.68 17.50 -5.09
CA ALA A 143 -4.42 18.19 -4.86
C ALA A 143 -4.70 19.65 -4.50
N VAL A 144 -4.37 20.05 -3.27
CA VAL A 144 -4.66 21.40 -2.75
C VAL A 144 -3.44 22.33 -2.76
N ASP A 145 -2.25 21.76 -2.84
CA ASP A 145 -0.97 22.46 -2.98
C ASP A 145 0.01 21.63 -3.82
N GLU A 146 0.72 22.29 -4.74
CA GLU A 146 1.73 21.67 -5.62
C GLU A 146 3.11 21.60 -4.94
N GLY A 147 3.32 22.34 -3.85
CA GLY A 147 4.62 22.43 -3.19
C GLY A 147 5.71 22.95 -4.12
N GLN A 148 6.82 22.22 -4.25
CA GLN A 148 7.89 22.52 -5.21
C GLN A 148 7.68 21.90 -6.61
N GLY A 149 6.49 21.32 -6.85
CA GLY A 149 6.13 20.65 -8.10
C GLY A 149 6.37 19.14 -8.03
N CYS A 150 5.47 18.39 -8.68
CA CYS A 150 5.57 16.95 -8.85
C CYS A 150 6.22 16.62 -10.21
N PRO A 151 7.26 15.77 -10.28
CA PRO A 151 7.83 15.33 -11.55
C PRO A 151 6.83 14.64 -12.49
N LEU A 152 5.77 14.02 -11.95
CA LEU A 152 4.66 13.43 -12.72
C LEU A 152 3.60 14.45 -13.17
N GLY A 153 3.82 15.74 -12.86
CA GLY A 153 2.97 16.83 -13.34
C GLY A 153 1.64 17.02 -12.59
N ILE A 154 1.50 16.48 -11.37
CA ILE A 154 0.31 16.72 -10.51
C ILE A 154 0.24 18.20 -10.13
N LYS A 155 -0.92 18.82 -10.40
CA LYS A 155 -1.21 20.23 -10.17
C LYS A 155 -2.31 20.46 -9.13
N LYS A 156 -2.35 21.66 -8.56
CA LYS A 156 -3.42 22.09 -7.67
C LYS A 156 -4.74 22.12 -8.42
N GLY A 157 -5.76 21.53 -7.82
CA GLY A 157 -7.08 21.34 -8.43
C GLY A 157 -7.24 19.99 -9.14
N ASP A 158 -6.15 19.26 -9.39
CA ASP A 158 -6.25 17.89 -9.90
C ASP A 158 -7.04 17.03 -8.92
N SER A 159 -7.91 16.19 -9.47
CA SER A 159 -8.85 15.40 -8.69
C SER A 159 -8.85 13.95 -9.13
N PHE A 160 -8.82 13.05 -8.16
CA PHE A 160 -8.79 11.61 -8.36
C PHE A 160 -9.85 10.93 -7.49
N TYR A 161 -10.23 9.71 -7.86
CA TYR A 161 -11.23 8.93 -7.14
C TYR A 161 -10.65 7.65 -6.56
N PHE A 162 -11.24 7.19 -5.46
CA PHE A 162 -10.98 5.86 -4.93
C PHE A 162 -11.75 4.81 -5.74
N ASN A 163 -11.04 4.10 -6.62
CA ASN A 163 -11.65 3.35 -7.71
C ASN A 163 -12.00 1.90 -7.37
N LEU A 164 -13.11 1.70 -6.67
CA LEU A 164 -13.60 0.34 -6.41
C LEU A 164 -14.44 -0.23 -7.55
N ASP A 165 -14.98 0.60 -8.44
CA ASP A 165 -15.94 0.13 -9.47
C ASP A 165 -15.32 0.02 -10.88
N GLN A 166 -14.04 0.35 -11.04
CA GLN A 166 -13.34 0.30 -12.33
C GLN A 166 -12.60 -1.03 -12.50
N THR A 167 -12.81 -1.69 -13.63
CA THR A 167 -12.31 -3.05 -13.93
C THR A 167 -11.13 -3.06 -14.91
N ASP A 168 -10.76 -1.90 -15.44
CA ASP A 168 -9.70 -1.64 -16.43
C ASP A 168 -8.37 -1.22 -15.80
N GLN A 169 -8.28 -1.27 -14.47
CA GLN A 169 -7.09 -0.95 -13.69
C GLN A 169 -6.98 -1.85 -12.45
N PHE A 170 -5.93 -1.67 -11.66
CA PHE A 170 -5.84 -2.31 -10.35
C PHE A 170 -6.97 -1.85 -9.43
N CYS A 171 -7.60 -2.80 -8.75
CA CYS A 171 -8.38 -2.44 -7.57
C CYS A 171 -7.41 -1.92 -6.48
N PRO A 172 -7.87 -1.07 -5.56
CA PRO A 172 -6.99 -0.45 -4.55
C PRO A 172 -6.20 -1.45 -3.70
N ALA A 173 -6.82 -2.58 -3.33
CA ALA A 173 -6.16 -3.61 -2.55
C ALA A 173 -5.04 -4.30 -3.33
N ALA A 174 -5.30 -4.69 -4.59
CA ALA A 174 -4.27 -5.25 -5.46
C ALA A 174 -3.15 -4.24 -5.71
N PHE A 175 -3.50 -2.97 -5.97
CA PHE A 175 -2.50 -1.92 -6.15
C PHE A 175 -1.57 -1.79 -4.93
N ASN A 176 -2.15 -1.79 -3.72
CA ASN A 176 -1.41 -1.68 -2.47
C ASN A 176 -0.34 -2.74 -2.27
N SER A 177 -0.66 -3.98 -2.63
CA SER A 177 0.24 -5.11 -2.40
C SER A 177 1.16 -5.39 -3.58
N VAL A 178 0.70 -5.12 -4.80
CA VAL A 178 1.39 -5.49 -6.03
C VAL A 178 2.41 -4.45 -6.45
N TYR A 179 2.03 -3.17 -6.55
CA TYR A 179 2.90 -2.12 -7.09
C TYR A 179 4.28 -2.03 -6.42
N PRO A 180 4.40 -2.11 -5.08
CA PRO A 180 5.71 -2.09 -4.42
C PRO A 180 6.67 -3.18 -4.90
N LEU A 181 6.14 -4.33 -5.33
CA LEU A 181 6.91 -5.50 -5.73
C LEU A 181 7.08 -5.60 -7.25
N LEU A 182 6.37 -4.77 -8.02
CA LEU A 182 6.57 -4.65 -9.47
C LEU A 182 7.76 -3.71 -9.74
N GLY A 183 8.86 -4.25 -10.26
CA GLY A 183 10.04 -3.47 -10.65
C GLY A 183 11.30 -4.32 -10.71
N LYS A 184 12.03 -4.26 -11.85
CA LYS A 184 13.36 -4.82 -12.22
C LYS A 184 13.91 -6.08 -11.53
N GLY A 185 13.10 -6.91 -10.88
CA GLY A 185 13.38 -8.33 -10.68
C GLY A 185 13.21 -9.02 -12.03
N GLY A 186 14.31 -9.50 -12.61
CA GLY A 186 14.39 -9.88 -14.02
C GLY A 186 13.24 -10.77 -14.49
N ASN A 187 12.63 -10.41 -15.63
CA ASN A 187 11.83 -11.18 -16.58
C ASN A 187 11.01 -12.40 -16.12
N ASN A 188 10.68 -12.62 -14.85
CA ASN A 188 10.08 -13.88 -14.39
C ASN A 188 9.42 -13.74 -13.00
N PHE A 189 8.83 -12.58 -12.66
CA PHE A 189 8.24 -12.35 -11.35
C PHE A 189 6.73 -12.12 -11.41
N SER A 190 5.98 -12.88 -10.61
CA SER A 190 4.53 -12.74 -10.43
C SER A 190 4.20 -12.38 -8.99
N VAL A 191 3.20 -11.51 -8.79
CA VAL A 191 2.77 -11.03 -7.48
C VAL A 191 1.31 -11.38 -7.25
N GLY A 192 1.01 -11.92 -6.06
CA GLY A 192 -0.32 -12.38 -5.69
C GLY A 192 -1.22 -11.21 -5.29
N CYS A 193 -2.47 -11.26 -5.74
CA CYS A 193 -3.54 -10.43 -5.20
C CYS A 193 -3.70 -10.72 -3.69
N PRO A 194 -3.90 -9.71 -2.84
CA PRO A 194 -4.07 -9.94 -1.41
C PRO A 194 -5.47 -10.48 -1.08
N ASP A 195 -6.35 -10.65 -2.07
CA ASP A 195 -7.62 -11.36 -1.90
C ASP A 195 -7.37 -12.88 -1.84
N TYR A 196 -7.55 -13.43 -0.64
CA TYR A 196 -7.28 -14.81 -0.27
C TYR A 196 -8.06 -15.87 -1.07
N GLN A 197 -9.08 -15.46 -1.84
CA GLN A 197 -9.95 -16.36 -2.61
C GLN A 197 -9.65 -16.42 -4.11
N THR A 198 -8.90 -15.47 -4.64
CA THR A 198 -8.90 -15.21 -6.09
C THR A 198 -7.79 -15.90 -6.84
N GLY A 199 -6.68 -16.26 -6.17
CA GLY A 199 -5.51 -16.83 -6.82
C GLY A 199 -4.88 -15.93 -7.90
N VAL A 200 -5.36 -14.68 -8.01
CA VAL A 200 -4.98 -13.74 -9.07
C VAL A 200 -3.52 -13.41 -8.95
N LYS A 201 -2.83 -13.43 -10.10
CA LYS A 201 -1.43 -13.08 -10.23
C LYS A 201 -1.27 -11.89 -11.17
N PHE A 202 -0.29 -11.05 -10.88
CA PHE A 202 0.11 -9.93 -11.73
C PHE A 202 1.58 -10.07 -12.11
N SER A 203 1.91 -9.83 -13.37
CA SER A 203 3.30 -9.81 -13.87
C SER A 203 3.49 -8.64 -14.85
N LEU A 204 4.75 -8.26 -15.13
CA LEU A 204 5.05 -7.22 -16.12
C LEU A 204 5.33 -7.78 -17.54
N GLN A 205 5.04 -9.06 -17.81
CA GLN A 205 5.37 -9.70 -19.09
C GLN A 205 4.17 -9.88 -20.02
N GLU A 206 4.43 -9.74 -21.32
CA GLU A 206 3.56 -10.18 -22.41
C GLU A 206 3.94 -11.61 -22.85
N GLY A 207 3.01 -12.58 -22.76
CA GLY A 207 3.04 -13.77 -23.62
C GLY A 207 4.11 -14.86 -23.39
N VAL A 208 4.72 -14.98 -22.21
CA VAL A 208 5.66 -16.09 -21.92
C VAL A 208 4.97 -17.19 -21.11
N SER A 209 5.06 -18.43 -21.61
CA SER A 209 4.65 -19.67 -20.93
C SER A 209 5.20 -19.75 -19.49
N GLN A 210 4.31 -19.94 -18.51
CA GLN A 210 4.56 -20.01 -17.06
C GLN A 210 5.60 -21.05 -16.62
N SER A 211 5.99 -21.98 -17.50
CA SER A 211 6.86 -23.13 -17.21
C SER A 211 8.33 -22.80 -16.87
N THR A 212 8.71 -21.52 -16.79
CA THR A 212 10.12 -21.10 -16.63
C THR A 212 10.34 -20.05 -15.52
N LEU A 213 9.31 -19.78 -14.70
CA LEU A 213 9.39 -18.82 -13.60
C LEU A 213 10.08 -19.48 -12.39
N ASN A 214 11.33 -19.12 -12.13
CA ASN A 214 11.98 -19.43 -10.84
C ASN A 214 11.33 -18.55 -9.76
N GLU A 215 10.25 -19.06 -9.15
CA GLU A 215 9.49 -18.42 -8.08
C GLU A 215 10.26 -18.40 -6.74
N ILE A 216 11.36 -17.64 -6.66
CA ILE A 216 12.03 -17.41 -5.37
C ILE A 216 11.35 -16.24 -4.67
N ALA A 217 10.72 -16.57 -3.54
CA ALA A 217 9.95 -15.71 -2.65
C ALA A 217 10.78 -14.57 -2.03
N ASN A 218 11.17 -13.56 -2.81
CA ASN A 218 11.84 -12.37 -2.27
C ASN A 218 10.85 -11.28 -1.77
N CYS A 219 9.70 -11.73 -1.24
CA CYS A 219 8.65 -10.82 -0.77
C CYS A 219 9.10 -9.98 0.45
N ASP A 220 10.10 -10.45 1.22
CA ASP A 220 10.48 -9.82 2.50
C ASP A 220 12.00 -9.79 2.76
N SER A 221 12.83 -9.54 1.74
CA SER A 221 14.26 -9.18 1.91
C SER A 221 14.53 -7.71 1.58
N TYR A 222 15.51 -7.15 2.28
CA TYR A 222 15.93 -5.74 2.25
C TYR A 222 17.40 -5.65 2.65
N SER A 223 18.18 -4.82 1.94
CA SER A 223 19.61 -4.62 2.20
C SER A 223 19.92 -3.27 2.87
N SER A 224 19.01 -2.30 2.76
CA SER A 224 19.19 -0.96 3.31
C SER A 224 19.08 -0.93 4.83
N LYS A 225 19.78 0.04 5.42
CA LYS A 225 19.58 0.48 6.81
C LYS A 225 18.63 1.67 6.86
N ILE A 226 17.91 1.79 7.95
CA ILE A 226 16.94 2.86 8.19
C ILE A 226 17.13 3.46 9.58
N LYS A 227 16.79 4.74 9.73
CA LYS A 227 16.72 5.43 11.03
C LYS A 227 15.56 6.41 11.04
N ILE A 228 15.06 6.73 12.23
CA ILE A 228 14.14 7.86 12.42
C ILE A 228 15.00 9.12 12.59
N ALA A 229 14.99 10.00 11.60
CA ALA A 229 15.75 11.25 11.59
C ALA A 229 15.00 12.43 12.22
N HIS A 230 13.66 12.37 12.23
CA HIS A 230 12.84 13.42 12.83
C HIS A 230 11.47 12.88 13.24
N VAL A 231 10.84 13.53 14.23
CA VAL A 231 9.52 13.20 14.76
C VAL A 231 8.72 14.48 14.95
N TYR A 232 7.46 14.46 14.55
CA TYR A 232 6.49 15.53 14.71
C TYR A 232 5.36 15.08 15.64
N GLY A 233 5.08 15.85 16.69
CA GLY A 233 4.07 15.51 17.70
C GLY A 233 4.51 14.43 18.69
N ASP A 234 3.62 14.12 19.64
CA ASP A 234 3.88 13.20 20.74
C ASP A 234 3.17 11.86 20.51
N PHE A 235 3.95 10.79 20.37
CA PHE A 235 3.46 9.41 20.27
C PHE A 235 4.55 8.42 20.71
N GLU A 236 4.15 7.19 21.00
CA GLU A 236 5.10 6.15 21.43
C GLU A 236 5.88 5.61 20.22
N ILE A 237 7.20 5.48 20.38
CA ILE A 237 8.12 4.99 19.36
C ILE A 237 8.82 3.75 19.93
N PRO A 238 8.73 2.58 19.27
CA PRO A 238 9.28 1.32 19.80
C PRO A 238 10.79 1.17 19.61
N ILE A 239 11.45 2.11 18.93
CA ILE A 239 12.88 2.10 18.63
C ILE A 239 13.53 3.44 18.94
N GLU A 240 14.84 3.45 19.17
CA GLU A 240 15.59 4.69 19.39
C GLU A 240 15.70 5.53 18.10
N ARG A 241 15.69 6.85 18.25
CA ARG A 241 15.90 7.79 17.15
C ARG A 241 17.37 7.91 16.80
N ASP A 242 17.67 8.37 15.59
CA ASP A 242 19.04 8.62 15.11
C ASP A 242 20.00 7.42 15.11
N TYR A 243 19.48 6.22 15.33
CA TYR A 243 20.21 4.95 15.25
C TYR A 243 19.88 4.21 13.95
N TRP A 244 20.90 3.67 13.28
CA TRP A 244 20.75 2.91 12.04
C TRP A 244 20.44 1.44 12.31
N TYR A 245 19.22 1.03 11.98
CA TYR A 245 18.74 -0.35 12.06
C TYR A 245 18.70 -1.00 10.68
N SER A 246 18.93 -2.29 10.62
CA SER A 246 18.35 -3.13 9.56
C SER A 246 16.82 -3.12 9.70
N LEU A 247 16.10 -3.37 8.60
CA LEU A 247 14.64 -3.50 8.69
C LEU A 247 14.23 -4.64 9.63
N ASN A 248 14.98 -5.75 9.67
CA ASN A 248 14.69 -6.89 10.54
C ASN A 248 14.67 -6.49 12.02
N GLU A 249 15.62 -5.68 12.47
CA GLU A 249 15.66 -5.18 13.84
C GLU A 249 14.44 -4.29 14.13
N VAL A 250 14.02 -3.44 13.19
CA VAL A 250 12.83 -2.60 13.35
C VAL A 250 11.57 -3.44 13.48
N ILE A 251 11.33 -4.40 12.59
CA ILE A 251 10.11 -5.21 12.64
C ILE A 251 10.08 -6.09 13.90
N GLU A 252 11.22 -6.63 14.33
CA GLU A 252 11.32 -7.40 15.57
C GLU A 252 10.99 -6.55 16.80
N ALA A 253 11.57 -5.34 16.90
CA ALA A 253 11.26 -4.40 17.98
C ALA A 253 9.77 -3.97 18.01
N CYS A 254 9.08 -4.06 16.87
CA CYS A 254 7.67 -3.73 16.74
C CYS A 254 6.72 -4.93 16.96
N GLY A 255 7.26 -6.13 17.22
CA GLY A 255 6.48 -7.36 17.28
C GLY A 255 5.92 -7.83 15.94
N ILE A 256 6.44 -7.32 14.82
CA ILE A 256 6.01 -7.66 13.45
C ILE A 256 6.87 -8.82 12.92
N ARG A 257 6.23 -9.86 12.38
CA ARG A 257 6.93 -11.06 11.86
C ARG A 257 7.39 -10.95 10.41
N CYS A 258 6.67 -10.19 9.60
CA CYS A 258 6.92 -10.05 8.17
C CYS A 258 6.44 -8.67 7.71
N TYR A 259 7.32 -7.87 7.10
CA TYR A 259 6.98 -6.50 6.74
C TYR A 259 5.93 -6.43 5.63
N ALA A 260 6.04 -7.31 4.63
CA ALA A 260 5.03 -7.44 3.58
C ALA A 260 3.63 -7.80 4.13
N SER A 261 3.56 -8.67 5.15
CA SER A 261 2.28 -9.02 5.79
C SER A 261 1.69 -7.84 6.55
N PHE A 262 2.53 -7.08 7.27
CA PHE A 262 2.12 -5.87 7.98
C PHE A 262 1.60 -4.80 7.00
N HIS A 263 2.30 -4.57 5.89
CA HIS A 263 1.90 -3.61 4.86
C HIS A 263 0.50 -3.91 4.30
N VAL A 264 0.16 -5.19 4.09
CA VAL A 264 -1.18 -5.60 3.66
C VAL A 264 -2.22 -5.47 4.77
N ALA A 265 -1.85 -5.79 6.01
CA ALA A 265 -2.78 -5.76 7.16
C ALA A 265 -3.10 -4.32 7.63
N PHE A 266 -2.13 -3.40 7.56
CA PHE A 266 -2.23 -2.08 8.16
C PHE A 266 -3.47 -1.27 7.74
N PRO A 267 -3.86 -1.19 6.44
CA PRO A 267 -5.08 -0.48 6.04
C PRO A 267 -6.36 -1.00 6.73
N TYR A 268 -6.44 -2.30 7.00
CA TYR A 268 -7.57 -2.91 7.70
C TYR A 268 -7.56 -2.56 9.19
N LEU A 269 -6.39 -2.63 9.84
CA LEU A 269 -6.23 -2.22 11.24
C LEU A 269 -6.53 -0.72 11.43
N TYR A 270 -6.05 0.12 10.50
CA TYR A 270 -6.31 1.54 10.47
C TYR A 270 -7.79 1.86 10.28
N THR A 271 -8.49 1.07 9.46
CA THR A 271 -9.95 1.17 9.29
C THR A 271 -10.69 0.88 10.60
N LEU A 272 -10.33 -0.20 11.30
CA LEU A 272 -10.92 -0.54 12.61
C LEU A 272 -10.62 0.53 13.67
N TYR A 273 -9.43 1.13 13.65
CA TYR A 273 -9.09 2.27 14.51
C TYR A 273 -9.97 3.49 14.28
N ASN A 274 -10.36 3.72 13.03
CA ASN A 274 -11.28 4.78 12.63
C ASN A 274 -12.75 4.38 12.77
N GLY A 275 -13.09 3.34 13.53
CA GLY A 275 -14.47 2.89 13.73
C GLY A 275 -15.13 2.32 12.48
N GLY A 276 -14.35 2.04 11.44
CA GLY A 276 -14.81 1.39 10.23
C GLY A 276 -15.25 -0.05 10.52
N GLN A 277 -16.15 -0.55 9.69
CA GLN A 277 -16.61 -1.94 9.80
C GLN A 277 -16.01 -2.73 8.65
N LEU A 278 -15.36 -3.81 9.02
CA LEU A 278 -14.93 -4.85 8.10
C LEU A 278 -16.06 -5.89 7.96
N GLY A 279 -15.72 -7.07 7.46
CA GLY A 279 -16.65 -8.18 7.31
C GLY A 279 -16.88 -8.65 5.87
N PHE A 280 -16.00 -8.25 4.95
CA PHE A 280 -15.89 -8.94 3.67
C PHE A 280 -15.44 -10.37 3.93
N GLN A 281 -16.24 -11.32 3.42
CA GLN A 281 -15.90 -12.75 3.38
C GLN A 281 -15.81 -13.47 4.74
N ILE A 282 -15.87 -12.74 5.86
CA ILE A 282 -16.01 -13.22 7.24
C ILE A 282 -17.15 -12.42 7.89
N ARG A 283 -18.17 -13.07 8.46
CA ARG A 283 -19.37 -12.40 9.02
C ARG A 283 -19.09 -11.67 10.35
N ASP A 284 -17.90 -11.08 10.48
CA ASP A 284 -17.40 -10.37 11.63
C ASP A 284 -17.01 -8.95 11.21
N ARG A 285 -17.62 -7.95 11.85
CA ARG A 285 -17.37 -6.52 11.56
C ARG A 285 -15.99 -6.06 12.00
N GLN A 286 -15.35 -6.81 12.88
CA GLN A 286 -14.03 -6.49 13.43
C GLN A 286 -12.92 -7.27 12.72
N ALA A 287 -13.20 -7.94 11.60
CA ALA A 287 -12.22 -8.76 10.91
C ALA A 287 -12.34 -8.72 9.39
N ALA A 288 -11.22 -8.91 8.71
CA ALA A 288 -11.14 -9.17 7.28
C ALA A 288 -10.11 -10.26 7.00
N ARG A 289 -10.38 -11.06 5.97
CA ARG A 289 -9.41 -12.02 5.45
C ARG A 289 -8.53 -11.35 4.40
N ILE A 290 -7.23 -11.57 4.51
CA ILE A 290 -6.22 -11.00 3.62
C ILE A 290 -5.18 -12.08 3.27
N GLY A 291 -4.36 -11.85 2.26
CA GLY A 291 -3.25 -12.72 1.88
C GLY A 291 -1.97 -11.93 1.66
N CYS A 292 -0.81 -12.54 1.94
CA CYS A 292 0.46 -11.95 1.56
C CYS A 292 0.58 -11.88 0.03
N PRO A 293 1.36 -10.94 -0.53
CA PRO A 293 1.46 -10.75 -1.98
C PRO A 293 2.28 -11.83 -2.70
N ASN A 294 2.52 -12.98 -2.09
CA ASN A 294 3.35 -14.04 -2.64
C ASN A 294 2.50 -15.08 -3.37
N THR A 295 2.83 -15.36 -4.64
CA THR A 295 2.10 -16.28 -5.51
C THR A 295 2.38 -17.74 -5.23
N SER A 296 3.61 -18.09 -4.83
CA SER A 296 4.02 -19.47 -4.55
C SER A 296 3.73 -19.91 -3.13
N SER A 297 3.65 -18.96 -2.19
CA SER A 297 3.52 -19.22 -0.76
C SER A 297 2.49 -18.30 -0.10
N LEU A 298 1.25 -18.30 -0.61
CA LEU A 298 0.17 -17.48 -0.09
C LEU A 298 -0.19 -17.88 1.35
N ILE A 299 0.37 -17.14 2.32
CA ILE A 299 -0.10 -17.14 3.70
C ILE A 299 -1.33 -16.25 3.79
N LYS A 300 -2.43 -16.84 4.27
CA LYS A 300 -3.71 -16.20 4.52
C LYS A 300 -3.73 -15.72 5.97
N TYR A 301 -4.26 -14.53 6.19
CA TYR A 301 -4.40 -13.95 7.52
C TYR A 301 -5.83 -13.47 7.76
N ILE A 302 -6.17 -13.32 9.05
CA ILE A 302 -7.32 -12.56 9.51
C ILE A 302 -6.80 -11.32 10.23
N ALA A 303 -6.91 -10.15 9.60
CA ALA A 303 -6.66 -8.87 10.27
C ALA A 303 -7.90 -8.50 11.09
N SER A 304 -7.73 -8.19 12.37
CA SER A 304 -8.85 -7.99 13.29
C SER A 304 -8.55 -7.06 14.47
N LYS A 305 -9.63 -6.65 15.15
CA LYS A 305 -9.60 -6.04 16.48
C LYS A 305 -10.36 -6.95 17.44
N ASP A 306 -9.70 -7.40 18.51
CA ASP A 306 -10.32 -8.31 19.46
C ASP A 306 -11.21 -7.60 20.49
N ASN A 307 -11.85 -8.38 21.37
CA ASN A 307 -12.76 -7.87 22.40
C ASN A 307 -12.05 -7.04 23.48
N GLU A 308 -10.74 -7.17 23.63
CA GLU A 308 -9.91 -6.34 24.51
C GLU A 308 -9.48 -5.04 23.83
N GLY A 309 -9.82 -4.87 22.55
CA GLY A 309 -9.46 -3.72 21.73
C GLY A 309 -8.06 -3.79 21.12
N ARG A 310 -7.41 -4.96 21.15
CA ARG A 310 -6.09 -5.17 20.56
C ARG A 310 -6.19 -5.39 19.06
N TYR A 311 -5.25 -4.81 18.33
CA TYR A 311 -5.13 -4.93 16.88
C TYR A 311 -4.19 -6.07 16.55
N LYS A 312 -4.63 -7.02 15.72
CA LYS A 312 -3.83 -8.18 15.38
C LYS A 312 -4.09 -8.69 13.97
N TYR A 313 -3.17 -9.50 13.47
CA TYR A 313 -3.45 -10.37 12.34
C TYR A 313 -2.94 -11.78 12.62
N SER A 314 -3.78 -12.78 12.38
CA SER A 314 -3.47 -14.19 12.65
C SER A 314 -3.41 -14.99 11.36
N SER A 315 -2.41 -15.86 11.23
CA SER A 315 -2.29 -16.74 10.08
C SER A 315 -3.39 -17.81 10.09
N GLN A 316 -3.75 -18.31 8.90
CA GLN A 316 -4.75 -19.37 8.71
C GLN A 316 -4.16 -20.62 8.05
N ASN A 317 -2.87 -20.57 7.69
CA ASN A 317 -2.11 -21.66 7.10
C ASN A 317 -0.62 -21.42 7.28
N THR A 318 0.16 -22.47 7.05
CA THR A 318 1.62 -22.45 6.87
C THR A 318 1.96 -22.71 5.41
N HIS A 319 3.12 -22.25 4.97
CA HIS A 319 3.71 -22.65 3.69
C HIS A 319 5.21 -22.88 3.85
N SER A 320 5.75 -23.96 3.27
CA SER A 320 7.17 -24.31 3.36
C SER A 320 8.08 -23.22 2.80
N ASP A 321 7.62 -22.59 1.72
CA ASP A 321 8.41 -21.61 0.96
C ASP A 321 8.26 -20.18 1.49
N CYS A 322 7.56 -20.01 2.63
CA CYS A 322 7.51 -18.73 3.32
C CYS A 322 8.89 -18.44 3.93
N PRO A 323 9.59 -17.34 3.55
CA PRO A 323 10.93 -17.04 4.05
C PRO A 323 10.94 -16.76 5.56
N ARG A 324 9.79 -16.36 6.11
CA ARG A 324 9.59 -16.08 7.54
C ARG A 324 9.06 -17.29 8.33
N LYS A 325 8.78 -18.42 7.67
CA LYS A 325 8.30 -19.67 8.29
C LYS A 325 7.09 -19.47 9.22
N ILE A 326 6.14 -18.65 8.79
CA ILE A 326 4.96 -18.31 9.60
C ILE A 326 4.11 -19.57 9.83
N GLU A 327 3.81 -19.83 11.10
CA GLU A 327 3.07 -21.02 11.53
C GLU A 327 1.56 -20.78 11.47
N ASN A 328 0.76 -21.83 11.27
CA ASN A 328 -0.69 -21.74 11.27
C ASN A 328 -1.22 -21.41 12.67
N GLY A 329 -2.10 -20.41 12.76
CA GLY A 329 -2.65 -19.93 14.03
C GLY A 329 -1.72 -18.98 14.79
N GLU A 330 -0.53 -18.67 14.25
CA GLU A 330 0.35 -17.66 14.81
C GLU A 330 -0.35 -16.29 14.84
N GLU A 331 -0.40 -15.68 16.01
CA GLU A 331 -1.02 -14.37 16.22
C GLU A 331 0.06 -13.29 16.30
N ILE A 332 -0.06 -12.27 15.44
CA ILE A 332 0.78 -11.08 15.49
C ILE A 332 -0.05 -9.95 16.08
N ILE A 333 0.23 -9.58 17.32
CA ILE A 333 -0.43 -8.48 18.03
C ILE A 333 0.42 -7.22 17.87
N ILE A 334 -0.21 -6.12 17.47
CA ILE A 334 0.46 -4.83 17.33
C ILE A 334 0.32 -4.06 18.64
N ASP A 335 1.35 -4.18 19.47
CA ASP A 335 1.38 -3.56 20.79
C ASP A 335 1.26 -2.04 20.70
N LYS A 336 0.46 -1.46 21.61
CA LYS A 336 0.29 -0.01 21.73
C LYS A 336 -0.13 0.67 20.40
N PHE A 337 -0.80 -0.05 19.48
CA PHE A 337 -1.16 0.42 18.14
C PHE A 337 -1.73 1.85 18.12
N GLU A 338 -2.70 2.16 19.00
CA GLU A 338 -3.30 3.49 19.05
C GLU A 338 -2.32 4.58 19.52
N LYS A 339 -1.43 4.28 20.47
CA LYS A 339 -0.44 5.23 21.02
C LYS A 339 0.77 5.43 20.11
N SER A 340 1.05 4.44 19.26
CA SER A 340 2.15 4.43 18.30
C SER A 340 1.66 4.57 16.85
N LEU A 341 0.42 5.03 16.65
CA LEU A 341 -0.21 5.04 15.33
C LEU A 341 0.61 5.83 14.28
N PRO A 342 1.14 7.03 14.56
CA PRO A 342 1.98 7.74 13.60
C PRO A 342 3.25 6.97 13.22
N PHE A 343 3.82 6.20 14.16
CA PHE A 343 4.95 5.31 13.88
C PHE A 343 4.56 4.19 12.92
N TYR A 344 3.47 3.46 13.19
CA TYR A 344 3.02 2.36 12.32
C TYR A 344 2.59 2.83 10.94
N TYR A 345 1.98 4.02 10.85
CA TYR A 345 1.68 4.65 9.56
C TYR A 345 2.97 5.01 8.81
N GLY A 346 3.96 5.59 9.51
CA GLY A 346 5.26 5.86 8.93
C GLY A 346 5.97 4.59 8.45
N LEU A 347 5.86 3.49 9.19
CA LEU A 347 6.38 2.19 8.78
C LEU A 347 5.63 1.69 7.53
N TYR A 348 4.30 1.83 7.46
CA TYR A 348 3.56 1.50 6.25
C TYR A 348 3.99 2.34 5.02
N ASP A 349 4.16 3.65 5.17
CA ASP A 349 4.58 4.55 4.07
C ASP A 349 6.00 4.25 3.56
N LEU A 350 6.86 3.75 4.45
CA LEU A 350 8.23 3.37 4.11
C LEU A 350 8.28 2.15 3.17
N TYR A 351 7.34 1.22 3.26
CA TYR A 351 7.39 -0.07 2.54
C TYR A 351 7.60 0.07 1.03
N ALA A 352 6.72 0.84 0.38
CA ALA A 352 6.75 1.01 -1.07
C ALA A 352 8.01 1.75 -1.51
N SER A 353 8.36 2.82 -0.81
CA SER A 353 9.55 3.61 -1.10
C SER A 353 10.82 2.78 -0.95
N LEU A 354 10.91 1.99 0.13
CA LEU A 354 12.05 1.11 0.39
C LEU A 354 12.19 0.05 -0.71
N LYS A 355 11.10 -0.65 -1.09
CA LYS A 355 11.15 -1.64 -2.19
C LYS A 355 11.59 -1.01 -3.51
N LYS A 356 11.14 0.21 -3.81
CA LYS A 356 11.59 0.94 -5.01
C LYS A 356 13.06 1.35 -4.92
N ILE A 357 13.53 1.82 -3.77
CA ILE A 357 14.95 2.14 -3.54
C ILE A 357 15.84 0.91 -3.74
N GLU A 358 15.45 -0.25 -3.21
CA GLU A 358 16.16 -1.53 -3.38
C GLU A 358 16.17 -1.97 -4.86
N SER A 359 15.13 -1.66 -5.63
CA SER A 359 15.02 -2.04 -7.05
C SER A 359 15.88 -1.19 -8.00
N LEU A 360 16.43 -0.06 -7.54
CA LEU A 360 17.21 0.84 -8.39
C LEU A 360 18.57 0.26 -8.83
N GLY A 361 18.96 -0.94 -8.40
CA GLY A 361 20.22 -1.59 -8.77
C GLY A 361 21.45 -0.82 -8.25
N ASP A 362 22.67 -1.31 -8.51
CA ASP A 362 23.93 -0.66 -8.11
C ASP A 362 24.25 0.55 -9.00
N LEU A 363 23.30 1.48 -9.11
CA LEU A 363 23.54 2.78 -9.73
C LEU A 363 24.39 3.62 -8.76
N GLN A 364 25.70 3.45 -8.93
CA GLN A 364 26.83 4.20 -8.36
C GLN A 364 27.15 3.92 -6.88
N ASP A 365 28.45 3.77 -6.60
CA ASP A 365 29.12 3.58 -5.29
C ASP A 365 28.91 4.72 -4.27
N ILE A 366 27.86 5.51 -4.42
CA ILE A 366 27.54 6.65 -3.58
C ILE A 366 26.46 6.20 -2.60
N GLN A 367 26.78 6.19 -1.31
CA GLN A 367 25.79 6.04 -0.24
C GLN A 367 24.85 7.26 -0.25
N VAL A 368 23.76 7.16 -1.02
CA VAL A 368 22.74 8.21 -1.06
C VAL A 368 21.77 7.98 0.10
N GLU A 369 21.88 8.82 1.15
CA GLU A 369 20.85 8.91 2.19
C GLU A 369 19.59 9.53 1.58
N THR A 370 18.51 8.75 1.58
CA THR A 370 17.21 9.15 1.01
C THR A 370 16.20 9.34 2.14
N SER A 371 15.44 10.44 2.13
CA SER A 371 14.46 10.74 3.18
C SER A 371 13.03 10.46 2.75
N ILE A 372 12.29 9.75 3.59
CA ILE A 372 10.87 9.44 3.43
C ILE A 372 10.12 10.08 4.59
N THR A 373 9.25 11.05 4.29
CA THR A 373 8.46 11.77 5.29
C THR A 373 7.07 11.15 5.38
N SER A 374 6.65 10.70 6.55
CA SER A 374 5.25 10.35 6.79
C SER A 374 4.66 11.38 7.74
N LEU A 375 3.86 12.30 7.20
CA LEU A 375 3.24 13.38 7.97
C LEU A 375 1.73 13.40 7.70
N LYS A 376 0.96 13.37 8.79
CA LYS A 376 -0.51 13.49 8.81
C LYS A 376 -0.86 14.63 9.74
N GLU A 377 -1.42 15.70 9.19
CA GLU A 377 -1.64 16.95 9.93
C GLU A 377 -0.33 17.38 10.62
N ASP A 378 -0.32 17.39 11.95
CA ASP A 378 0.82 17.84 12.77
C ASP A 378 1.62 16.68 13.40
N THR A 379 1.29 15.42 13.08
CA THR A 379 1.95 14.23 13.65
C THR A 379 2.61 13.36 12.59
N GLY A 380 3.74 12.75 12.93
CA GLY A 380 4.45 11.86 12.01
C GLY A 380 5.95 11.77 12.26
N LEU A 381 6.68 11.26 11.26
CA LEU A 381 8.13 11.09 11.35
C LEU A 381 8.81 11.14 9.97
N VAL A 382 10.13 11.28 10.00
CA VAL A 382 10.99 11.20 8.82
C VAL A 382 11.90 10.00 8.97
N TRP A 383 11.82 9.07 8.03
CA TRP A 383 12.80 8.00 7.87
C TRP A 383 13.95 8.48 7.00
N SER A 384 15.17 8.17 7.40
CA SER A 384 16.31 8.15 6.50
C SER A 384 16.61 6.71 6.11
N VAL A 385 16.87 6.49 4.82
CA VAL A 385 17.23 5.20 4.24
C VAL A 385 18.63 5.30 3.68
N MET A 386 19.52 4.40 4.10
CA MET A 386 20.88 4.28 3.60
C MET A 386 21.03 2.91 2.95
N ARG A 387 21.41 2.89 1.67
CA ARG A 387 21.74 1.64 0.99
C ARG A 387 23.09 1.14 1.49
N SER A 388 23.15 -0.13 1.86
CA SER A 388 24.41 -0.83 2.10
C SER A 388 25.01 -1.15 0.73
N SER A 389 26.19 -0.63 0.41
CA SER A 389 26.93 -1.15 -0.74
C SER A 389 27.26 -2.60 -0.44
N GLY A 390 26.86 -3.51 -1.34
CA GLY A 390 27.28 -4.90 -1.23
C GLY A 390 28.79 -4.95 -1.37
N ALA A 391 29.52 -5.09 -0.26
CA ALA A 391 30.77 -5.81 -0.32
C ALA A 391 30.37 -7.24 -0.72
N MET A 392 30.71 -7.65 -1.94
CA MET A 392 30.71 -9.07 -2.28
C MET A 392 31.60 -9.74 -1.23
N GLU A 393 30.99 -10.52 -0.34
CA GLU A 393 31.74 -11.45 0.49
C GLU A 393 32.46 -12.39 -0.49
N SER A 394 33.79 -12.29 -0.46
CA SER A 394 34.74 -13.09 -1.26
C SER A 394 34.80 -14.54 -0.81
#